data_AF-A0A958FM79-F1
#
_entry.id   AF-A0A958FM79-F1
#
_cell.length_a   1.000
_cell.length_b   1.000
_cell.length_c   1.000
_cell.angle_alpha   90.00
_cell.angle_beta   90.00
_cell.angle_gamma   90.00
#
_symmetry.space_group_name_H-M   'P 1'
#
loop_
_entity.id
_entity.type
_entity.pdbx_description
1 polymer ?
#
loop_
_entity_poly.entity_id
_entity_poly.type
_entity_poly.pdbx_seq_one_letter_code
_entity_poly.pdbx_strand_id
1 'polypeptide(L)'
;AQMEISQIEKVHESEANLEARLIYGSYPEVVTTPDNFKRQAYLRELVSAYLYKDILELEGIRYAQKLVQILQLLAHQIGREVSFNELATQLGMSKNTVERYIDLLEKVFVIYRRNGFSRNLRKEISKNPRYYFYDNGIRNAVIGNFTPLNLRNDVGELWENYLITERMKKNEYEQRFRNSFFWRTYDRKEIDLVEEHGGKLFGYEIKWQLRKTRAPRDWKNAYPGATFLVIHRENYREFII
;
A
#
# COMPACT_ATOMS: atom_id res chain seq x y z
N ALA A 1 -4.04 12.21 3.42
CA ALA A 1 -4.43 12.46 4.82
C ALA A 1 -3.35 13.27 5.53
N GLN A 2 -2.07 12.92 5.37
CA GLN A 2 -0.98 13.58 6.11
C GLN A 2 -0.81 15.07 5.79
N MET A 3 -1.07 15.49 4.55
CA MET A 3 -1.12 16.92 4.22
C MET A 3 -2.19 17.68 5.01
N GLU A 4 -3.38 17.11 5.20
CA GLU A 4 -4.46 17.72 5.97
C GLU A 4 -4.15 17.71 7.47
N ILE A 5 -3.69 16.56 7.98
CA ILE A 5 -3.30 16.40 9.39
C ILE A 5 -2.17 17.37 9.75
N SER A 6 -1.23 17.64 8.83
CA SER A 6 -0.14 18.59 9.05
C SER A 6 -0.59 20.04 9.23
N GLN A 7 -1.84 20.38 8.89
CA GLN A 7 -2.41 21.70 9.16
C GLN A 7 -2.85 21.87 10.62
N ILE A 8 -3.07 20.75 11.34
CA ILE A 8 -3.60 20.74 12.71
C ILE A 8 -2.63 20.13 13.73
N GLU A 9 -1.71 19.27 13.31
CA GLU A 9 -0.68 18.66 14.16
C GLU A 9 0.70 19.26 13.90
N LYS A 10 1.43 19.55 14.97
CA LYS A 10 2.85 19.91 14.92
C LYS A 10 3.70 18.69 14.58
N VAL A 11 4.93 18.95 14.15
CA VAL A 11 5.92 17.93 13.76
C VAL A 11 6.08 16.83 14.82
N HIS A 12 6.33 17.20 16.07
CA HIS A 12 6.57 16.25 17.16
C HIS A 12 5.31 15.43 17.51
N GLU A 13 4.12 16.01 17.36
CA GLU A 13 2.84 15.30 17.56
C GLU A 13 2.66 14.25 16.46
N SER A 14 2.91 14.63 15.20
CA SER A 14 2.87 13.70 14.07
C SER A 14 3.87 12.54 14.21
N GLU A 15 5.07 12.81 14.72
CA GLU A 15 6.08 11.78 14.99
C GLU A 15 5.68 10.85 16.13
N ALA A 16 5.11 11.40 17.21
CA ALA A 16 4.57 10.61 18.32
C ALA A 16 3.39 9.73 17.87
N ASN A 17 2.56 10.23 16.96
CA ASN A 17 1.39 9.52 16.42
C ASN A 17 1.73 8.54 15.29
N LEU A 18 2.99 8.42 14.86
CA LEU A 18 3.38 7.57 13.74
C LEU A 18 2.97 6.11 13.92
N GLU A 19 3.18 5.56 15.12
CA GLU A 19 2.78 4.20 15.44
C GLU A 19 1.26 4.02 15.32
N ALA A 20 0.49 4.96 15.88
CA ALA A 20 -0.97 4.93 15.78
C ALA A 20 -1.43 4.98 14.31
N ARG A 21 -0.77 5.76 13.45
CA ARG A 21 -1.08 5.83 12.01
C ARG A 21 -0.80 4.52 11.28
N LEU A 22 0.26 3.81 11.65
CA LEU A 22 0.58 2.51 11.04
C LEU A 22 -0.33 1.39 11.51
N ILE A 23 -0.83 1.46 12.74
CA ILE A 23 -1.73 0.44 13.32
C ILE A 23 -3.19 0.70 12.96
N TYR A 24 -3.67 1.92 13.17
CA TYR A 24 -5.08 2.29 13.07
C TYR A 24 -5.42 3.10 11.81
N GLY A 25 -4.42 3.57 11.06
CA GLY A 25 -4.66 4.38 9.87
C GLY A 25 -4.85 5.86 10.16
N SER A 26 -5.42 6.58 9.19
CA SER A 26 -5.55 8.04 9.21
C SER A 26 -6.96 8.51 8.82
N TYR A 27 -7.98 7.65 8.96
CA TYR A 27 -9.37 8.10 8.86
C TYR A 27 -9.66 9.18 9.91
N PRO A 28 -10.44 10.23 9.57
CA PRO A 28 -10.68 11.36 10.49
C PRO A 28 -11.16 10.92 11.88
N GLU A 29 -12.17 10.05 11.94
CA GLU A 29 -12.72 9.53 13.21
C GLU A 29 -11.69 8.74 14.02
N VAL A 30 -10.76 8.05 13.36
CA VAL A 30 -9.69 7.30 14.03
C VAL A 30 -8.67 8.26 14.64
N VAL A 31 -8.28 9.30 13.90
CA VAL A 31 -7.29 10.28 14.33
C VAL A 31 -7.80 11.07 15.53
N THR A 32 -9.08 11.47 15.51
CA THR A 32 -9.70 12.26 16.59
C THR A 32 -10.10 11.42 17.81
N THR A 33 -10.24 10.09 17.66
CA THR A 33 -10.56 9.21 18.79
C THR A 33 -9.31 8.93 19.63
N PRO A 34 -9.28 9.25 20.93
CA PRO A 34 -8.10 9.01 21.78
C PRO A 34 -7.98 7.56 22.25
N ASP A 35 -9.09 6.85 22.39
CA ASP A 35 -9.11 5.48 22.92
C ASP A 35 -8.88 4.43 21.83
N ASN A 36 -7.86 3.61 22.01
CA ASN A 36 -7.49 2.57 21.04
C ASN A 36 -8.57 1.50 20.90
N PHE A 37 -9.32 1.18 21.95
CA PHE A 37 -10.41 0.21 21.85
C PHE A 37 -11.53 0.73 20.94
N LYS A 38 -11.93 2.00 21.09
CA LYS A 38 -12.88 2.67 20.20
C LYS A 38 -12.38 2.76 18.76
N ARG A 39 -11.10 3.08 18.52
CA ARG A 39 -10.50 3.05 17.16
C ARG A 39 -10.66 1.68 16.50
N GLN A 40 -10.37 0.60 17.24
CA GLN A 40 -10.51 -0.76 16.74
C GLN A 40 -11.95 -1.12 16.45
N ALA A 41 -12.88 -0.77 17.35
CA ALA A 41 -14.30 -1.01 17.17
C ALA A 41 -14.82 -0.32 15.91
N TYR A 42 -14.50 0.97 15.73
CA TYR A 42 -14.85 1.75 14.55
C TYR A 42 -14.32 1.12 13.27
N LEU A 43 -13.03 0.75 13.22
CA LEU A 43 -12.44 0.14 12.02
C LEU A 43 -13.06 -1.22 11.68
N ARG A 44 -13.41 -2.03 12.69
CA ARG A 44 -14.10 -3.32 12.48
C ARG A 44 -15.52 -3.13 11.95
N GLU A 45 -16.24 -2.16 12.51
CA GLU A 45 -17.56 -1.78 12.02
C GLU A 45 -17.48 -1.30 10.58
N LEU A 46 -16.50 -0.44 10.28
CA LEU A 46 -16.28 0.12 8.97
C LEU A 46 -15.96 -0.95 7.93
N VAL A 47 -15.05 -1.88 8.23
CA VAL A 47 -14.79 -3.05 7.38
C VAL A 47 -16.05 -3.91 7.20
N SER A 48 -16.86 -4.08 8.24
CA SER A 48 -18.10 -4.86 8.15
C SER A 48 -19.14 -4.17 7.27
N ALA A 49 -19.36 -2.86 7.46
CA ALA A 49 -20.29 -2.07 6.67
C ALA A 49 -19.88 -2.03 5.20
N TYR A 50 -18.62 -1.68 4.89
CA TYR A 50 -18.16 -1.56 3.52
C TYR A 50 -18.06 -2.90 2.78
N LEU A 51 -17.58 -3.97 3.42
CA LEU A 51 -17.43 -5.26 2.75
C LEU A 51 -18.74 -6.02 2.58
N TYR A 52 -19.65 -5.92 3.55
CA TYR A 52 -20.89 -6.71 3.53
C TYR A 52 -22.08 -5.94 2.95
N LYS A 53 -22.15 -4.62 3.06
CA LYS A 53 -23.32 -3.89 2.59
C LYS A 53 -23.16 -3.42 1.15
N ASP A 54 -22.20 -2.55 0.90
CA ASP A 54 -22.08 -1.86 -0.40
C ASP A 54 -21.64 -2.82 -1.51
N ILE A 55 -20.71 -3.73 -1.21
CA ILE A 55 -20.15 -4.67 -2.19
C ILE A 55 -21.16 -5.78 -2.54
N LEU A 56 -21.94 -6.29 -1.58
CA LEU A 56 -22.92 -7.35 -1.85
C LEU A 56 -24.13 -6.83 -2.64
N GLU A 57 -24.51 -5.57 -2.43
CA GLU A 57 -25.59 -4.91 -3.15
C GLU A 57 -25.22 -4.61 -4.63
N LEU A 58 -23.94 -4.41 -4.94
CA LEU A 58 -23.49 -3.99 -6.28
C LEU A 58 -23.54 -5.08 -7.37
N GLU A 59 -23.43 -6.39 -7.04
CA GLU A 59 -23.32 -7.43 -8.09
C GLU A 59 -23.96 -8.80 -7.78
N GLY A 60 -24.84 -8.91 -6.78
CA GLY A 60 -25.46 -10.22 -6.46
C GLY A 60 -24.39 -11.26 -6.07
N ILE A 61 -23.40 -10.81 -5.29
CA ILE A 61 -22.24 -11.61 -4.88
C ILE A 61 -22.72 -12.83 -4.10
N ARG A 62 -22.62 -14.01 -4.73
CA ARG A 62 -22.98 -15.29 -4.12
C ARG A 62 -22.09 -15.69 -2.93
N TYR A 63 -20.90 -15.11 -2.81
CA TYR A 63 -19.87 -15.55 -1.86
C TYR A 63 -19.15 -14.38 -1.17
N ALA A 64 -19.86 -13.63 -0.32
CA ALA A 64 -19.29 -12.56 0.51
C ALA A 64 -17.98 -12.97 1.22
N GLN A 65 -17.96 -14.19 1.74
CA GLN A 65 -16.81 -14.75 2.44
C GLN A 65 -15.56 -14.88 1.55
N LYS A 66 -15.72 -15.18 0.26
CA LYS A 66 -14.58 -15.30 -0.66
C LYS A 66 -13.92 -13.96 -0.93
N LEU A 67 -14.69 -12.88 -0.96
CA LEU A 67 -14.16 -11.53 -1.11
C LEU A 67 -13.33 -11.11 0.11
N VAL A 68 -13.82 -11.41 1.31
CA VAL A 68 -13.04 -11.22 2.55
C VAL A 68 -11.75 -12.02 2.52
N GLN A 69 -11.80 -13.29 2.09
CA GLN A 69 -10.60 -14.14 1.95
C GLN A 69 -9.60 -13.57 0.94
N ILE A 70 -10.04 -13.05 -0.21
CA ILE A 70 -9.16 -12.34 -1.16
C ILE A 70 -8.48 -11.17 -0.46
N LEU A 71 -9.25 -10.34 0.23
CA LEU A 71 -8.72 -9.14 0.88
C LEU A 71 -7.71 -9.49 1.99
N GLN A 72 -7.95 -10.55 2.74
CA GLN A 72 -7.00 -11.09 3.72
C GLN A 72 -5.70 -11.58 3.07
N LEU A 73 -5.79 -12.31 1.94
CA LEU A 73 -4.61 -12.75 1.20
C LEU A 73 -3.79 -11.55 0.68
N LEU A 74 -4.46 -10.53 0.13
CA LEU A 74 -3.80 -9.29 -0.30
C LEU A 74 -3.18 -8.53 0.88
N ALA A 75 -3.84 -8.48 2.03
CA ALA A 75 -3.31 -7.84 3.24
C ALA A 75 -2.00 -8.50 3.72
N HIS A 76 -1.80 -9.79 3.49
CA HIS A 76 -0.56 -10.51 3.78
C HIS A 76 0.49 -10.43 2.67
N GLN A 77 0.15 -9.90 1.49
CA GLN A 77 1.01 -9.79 0.32
C GLN A 77 1.34 -8.33 -0.07
N ILE A 78 1.19 -7.39 0.85
CA ILE A 78 1.58 -5.98 0.65
C ILE A 78 3.05 -5.90 0.20
N GLY A 79 3.29 -5.08 -0.82
CA GLY A 79 4.62 -4.92 -1.41
C GLY A 79 5.10 -6.13 -2.21
N ARG A 80 4.25 -7.14 -2.44
CA ARG A 80 4.61 -8.37 -3.19
C ARG A 80 3.72 -8.53 -4.41
N GLU A 81 4.27 -9.18 -5.43
CA GLU A 81 3.57 -9.45 -6.67
C GLU A 81 2.45 -10.46 -6.43
N VAL A 82 1.26 -10.18 -6.94
CA VAL A 82 0.07 -11.01 -6.75
C VAL A 82 -0.22 -11.82 -8.01
N SER A 83 -0.31 -13.14 -7.86
CA SER A 83 -0.71 -14.06 -8.92
C SER A 83 -2.20 -14.39 -8.80
N PHE A 84 -3.01 -13.93 -9.74
CA PHE A 84 -4.45 -14.27 -9.74
C PHE A 84 -4.71 -15.77 -9.91
N ASN A 85 -3.82 -16.50 -10.57
CA ASN A 85 -3.91 -17.96 -10.67
C ASN A 85 -3.67 -18.62 -9.30
N GLU A 86 -2.71 -18.12 -8.53
CA GLU A 86 -2.42 -18.63 -7.18
C GLU A 86 -3.62 -18.39 -6.25
N LEU A 87 -4.16 -17.17 -6.25
CA LEU A 87 -5.37 -16.84 -5.49
C LEU A 87 -6.56 -17.72 -5.90
N ALA A 88 -6.76 -17.91 -7.21
CA ALA A 88 -7.83 -18.75 -7.75
C ALA A 88 -7.72 -20.20 -7.26
N THR A 89 -6.53 -20.79 -7.33
CA THR A 89 -6.27 -22.15 -6.83
C THR A 89 -6.48 -22.23 -5.31
N GLN A 90 -5.92 -21.30 -4.53
CA GLN A 90 -6.03 -21.30 -3.08
C GLN A 90 -7.49 -21.15 -2.60
N LEU A 91 -8.28 -20.35 -3.32
CA LEU A 91 -9.67 -20.07 -2.95
C LEU A 91 -10.68 -21.02 -3.62
N GLY A 92 -10.24 -21.92 -4.49
CA GLY A 92 -11.13 -22.84 -5.21
C GLY A 92 -12.14 -22.11 -6.11
N MET A 93 -11.72 -21.06 -6.80
CA MET A 93 -12.55 -20.27 -7.71
C MET A 93 -11.85 -20.01 -9.05
N SER A 94 -12.60 -19.60 -10.07
CA SER A 94 -12.00 -19.27 -11.37
C SER A 94 -11.19 -17.97 -11.29
N LYS A 95 -10.11 -17.90 -12.08
CA LYS A 95 -9.27 -16.70 -12.22
C LYS A 95 -10.09 -15.45 -12.56
N ASN A 96 -11.05 -15.57 -13.48
CA ASN A 96 -11.93 -14.45 -13.86
C ASN A 96 -12.78 -13.95 -12.69
N THR A 97 -13.19 -14.84 -11.77
CA THR A 97 -13.93 -14.44 -10.57
C THR A 97 -13.04 -13.67 -9.59
N VAL A 98 -11.79 -14.13 -9.39
CA VAL A 98 -10.81 -13.42 -8.57
C VAL A 98 -10.54 -12.03 -9.13
N GLU A 99 -10.28 -11.93 -10.44
CA GLU A 99 -10.04 -10.66 -11.11
C GLU A 99 -11.22 -9.69 -10.93
N ARG A 100 -12.44 -10.17 -11.11
CA ARG A 100 -13.65 -9.37 -10.90
C ARG A 100 -13.79 -8.88 -9.46
N TYR A 101 -13.51 -9.73 -8.47
CA TYR A 101 -13.62 -9.33 -7.06
C TYR A 101 -12.54 -8.31 -6.66
N ILE A 102 -11.32 -8.45 -7.20
CA ILE A 102 -10.26 -7.47 -7.00
C ILE A 102 -10.63 -6.14 -7.68
N ASP A 103 -11.13 -6.17 -8.91
CA ASP A 103 -11.61 -4.97 -9.62
C ASP A 103 -12.71 -4.23 -8.85
N LEU A 104 -13.64 -4.97 -8.23
CA LEU A 104 -14.66 -4.37 -7.37
C LEU A 104 -14.05 -3.69 -6.13
N LEU A 105 -13.10 -4.35 -5.45
CA LEU A 105 -12.38 -3.78 -4.32
C LEU A 105 -11.56 -2.52 -4.70
N GLU A 106 -11.06 -2.45 -5.93
CA GLU A 106 -10.41 -1.24 -6.46
C GLU A 106 -11.43 -0.11 -6.68
N LYS A 107 -12.58 -0.41 -7.29
CA LYS A 107 -13.65 0.56 -7.56
C LYS A 107 -14.26 1.18 -6.30
N VAL A 108 -14.32 0.43 -5.21
CA VAL A 108 -14.82 0.93 -3.91
C VAL A 108 -13.71 1.53 -3.03
N PHE A 109 -12.52 1.78 -3.59
CA PHE A 109 -11.40 2.43 -2.91
C PHE A 109 -10.92 1.72 -1.63
N VAL A 110 -10.96 0.39 -1.60
CA VAL A 110 -10.38 -0.40 -0.50
C VAL A 110 -8.89 -0.67 -0.75
N ILE A 111 -8.59 -1.07 -1.99
CA ILE A 111 -7.22 -1.34 -2.46
C ILE A 111 -6.96 -0.61 -3.78
N TYR A 112 -5.70 -0.48 -4.15
CA TYR A 112 -5.32 -0.05 -5.49
C TYR A 112 -4.14 -0.89 -6.00
N ARG A 113 -4.12 -1.10 -7.31
CA ARG A 113 -3.03 -1.79 -7.99
C ARG A 113 -1.82 -0.89 -8.24
N ARG A 114 -0.64 -1.49 -8.25
CA ARG A 114 0.64 -0.89 -8.67
C ARG A 114 1.31 -1.83 -9.66
N ASN A 115 1.47 -1.39 -10.90
CA ASN A 115 2.09 -2.19 -11.96
C ASN A 115 3.62 -2.12 -11.89
N GLY A 116 4.28 -3.13 -12.47
CA GLY A 116 5.73 -3.15 -12.62
C GLY A 116 6.19 -2.28 -13.78
N PHE A 117 7.24 -1.50 -13.56
CA PHE A 117 7.90 -0.73 -14.60
C PHE A 117 8.79 -1.66 -15.43
N SER A 118 8.67 -1.56 -16.75
CA SER A 118 9.59 -2.24 -17.66
C SER A 118 9.78 -1.46 -18.95
N ARG A 119 11.04 -1.28 -19.35
CA ARG A 119 11.42 -0.91 -20.72
C ARG A 119 12.06 -2.10 -21.47
N ASN A 120 12.48 -3.14 -20.75
CA ASN A 120 13.01 -4.37 -21.34
C ASN A 120 12.41 -5.63 -20.70
N LEU A 121 11.38 -6.17 -21.37
CA LEU A 121 10.63 -7.35 -20.93
C LEU A 121 11.49 -8.63 -20.78
N ARG A 122 12.72 -8.68 -21.32
CA ARG A 122 13.60 -9.86 -21.15
C ARG A 122 14.31 -9.89 -19.80
N LYS A 123 14.41 -8.75 -19.10
CA LYS A 123 15.17 -8.62 -17.84
C LYS A 123 14.29 -8.23 -16.65
N GLU A 124 13.13 -7.65 -16.92
CA GLU A 124 12.31 -6.97 -15.92
C GLU A 124 10.92 -7.60 -15.83
N ILE A 125 10.35 -7.59 -14.62
CA ILE A 125 9.03 -8.15 -14.36
C ILE A 125 8.00 -7.02 -14.34
N SER A 126 6.96 -7.19 -15.17
CA SER A 126 5.82 -6.25 -15.26
C SER A 126 4.46 -6.93 -15.25
N LYS A 127 4.41 -8.28 -15.26
CA LYS A 127 3.19 -9.04 -15.52
C LYS A 127 2.23 -9.09 -14.34
N ASN A 128 2.76 -9.28 -13.12
CA ASN A 128 1.96 -9.37 -11.92
C ASN A 128 1.99 -8.04 -11.17
N PRO A 129 0.84 -7.44 -10.85
CA PRO A 129 0.79 -6.20 -10.07
C PRO A 129 1.09 -6.46 -8.58
N ARG A 130 1.45 -5.40 -7.86
CA ARG A 130 1.37 -5.33 -6.39
C ARG A 130 0.05 -4.67 -6.00
N TYR A 131 -0.48 -4.98 -4.82
CA TYR A 131 -1.67 -4.34 -4.27
C TYR A 131 -1.35 -3.69 -2.93
N TYR A 132 -1.97 -2.53 -2.70
CA TYR A 132 -1.85 -1.75 -1.48
C TYR A 132 -3.23 -1.30 -1.02
N PHE A 133 -3.39 -1.04 0.28
CA PHE A 133 -4.61 -0.51 0.86
C PHE A 133 -4.54 1.01 0.92
N TYR A 134 -5.67 1.68 0.69
CA TYR A 134 -5.76 3.14 0.85
C TYR A 134 -5.54 3.60 2.30
N ASP A 135 -5.60 2.69 3.26
CA ASP A 135 -5.36 2.97 4.67
C ASP A 135 -4.95 1.69 5.44
N ASN A 136 -3.92 1.81 6.29
CA ASN A 136 -3.41 0.67 7.08
C ASN A 136 -4.39 0.17 8.14
N GLY A 137 -5.26 1.05 8.66
CA GLY A 137 -6.30 0.69 9.62
C GLY A 137 -7.28 -0.30 9.04
N ILE A 138 -7.70 -0.09 7.79
CA ILE A 138 -8.55 -1.04 7.04
C ILE A 138 -7.84 -2.37 6.87
N ARG A 139 -6.60 -2.34 6.37
CA ARG A 139 -5.78 -3.54 6.20
C ARG A 139 -5.69 -4.34 7.50
N ASN A 140 -5.38 -3.68 8.60
CA ASN A 140 -5.20 -4.31 9.91
C ASN A 140 -6.52 -4.81 10.50
N ALA A 141 -7.62 -4.11 10.28
CA ALA A 141 -8.96 -4.55 10.66
C ALA A 141 -9.39 -5.83 9.92
N VAL A 142 -9.10 -5.93 8.61
CA VAL A 142 -9.40 -7.11 7.78
C VAL A 142 -8.73 -8.38 8.30
N ILE A 143 -7.50 -8.27 8.79
CA ILE A 143 -6.75 -9.40 9.38
C ILE A 143 -6.86 -9.47 10.91
N GLY A 144 -7.64 -8.58 11.53
CA GLY A 144 -7.84 -8.52 12.98
C GLY A 144 -6.56 -8.24 13.80
N ASN A 145 -5.53 -7.62 13.23
CA ASN A 145 -4.22 -7.45 13.87
C ASN A 145 -3.94 -5.97 14.19
N PHE A 146 -4.22 -5.58 15.43
CA PHE A 146 -3.89 -4.26 15.99
C PHE A 146 -2.76 -4.30 17.03
N THR A 147 -1.95 -5.36 16.99
CA THR A 147 -0.83 -5.55 17.92
C THR A 147 0.16 -4.37 17.82
N PRO A 148 0.73 -3.89 18.94
CA PRO A 148 1.77 -2.86 18.96
C PRO A 148 2.94 -3.18 18.01
N LEU A 149 3.52 -2.16 17.36
CA LEU A 149 4.48 -2.34 16.27
C LEU A 149 5.72 -3.15 16.67
N ASN A 150 6.18 -3.02 17.92
CA ASN A 150 7.34 -3.75 18.43
C ASN A 150 7.15 -5.27 18.52
N LEU A 151 5.90 -5.76 18.46
CA LEU A 151 5.56 -7.18 18.47
C LEU A 151 5.15 -7.70 17.09
N ARG A 152 5.24 -6.86 16.05
CA ARG A 152 4.86 -7.21 14.68
C ARG A 152 6.05 -7.66 13.85
N ASN A 153 5.80 -8.58 12.94
CA ASN A 153 6.77 -9.05 11.95
C ASN A 153 6.62 -8.41 10.57
N ASP A 154 5.58 -7.58 10.37
CA ASP A 154 5.22 -6.95 9.09
C ASP A 154 5.33 -5.41 9.12
N VAL A 155 6.20 -4.87 10.00
CA VAL A 155 6.39 -3.42 10.14
C VAL A 155 6.90 -2.80 8.83
N GLY A 156 7.74 -3.51 8.08
CA GLY A 156 8.23 -3.06 6.78
C GLY A 156 7.10 -2.90 5.77
N GLU A 157 6.21 -3.88 5.68
CA GLU A 157 5.05 -3.87 4.80
C GLU A 157 4.05 -2.76 5.19
N LEU A 158 3.77 -2.57 6.48
CA LEU A 158 2.95 -1.45 6.95
C LEU A 158 3.55 -0.10 6.59
N TRP A 159 4.86 0.03 6.76
CA TRP A 159 5.60 1.25 6.43
C TRP A 159 5.55 1.57 4.94
N GLU A 160 5.79 0.56 4.10
CA GLU A 160 5.70 0.68 2.65
C GLU A 160 4.31 1.11 2.19
N ASN A 161 3.27 0.43 2.67
CA ASN A 161 1.88 0.78 2.33
C ASN A 161 1.57 2.23 2.73
N TYR A 162 1.92 2.62 3.95
CA TYR A 162 1.69 3.98 4.44
C TYR A 162 2.39 5.03 3.57
N LEU A 163 3.67 4.85 3.26
CA LEU A 163 4.42 5.83 2.48
C LEU A 163 3.97 5.91 1.02
N ILE A 164 3.75 4.78 0.35
CA ILE A 164 3.29 4.78 -1.05
C ILE A 164 1.91 5.43 -1.15
N THR A 165 1.02 5.11 -0.21
CA THR A 165 -0.34 5.65 -0.19
C THR A 165 -0.35 7.15 0.12
N GLU A 166 0.39 7.61 1.12
CA GLU A 166 0.44 9.06 1.42
C GLU A 166 1.21 9.85 0.36
N ARG A 167 2.23 9.26 -0.29
CA ARG A 167 2.89 9.86 -1.46
C ARG A 167 1.92 10.03 -2.63
N MET A 168 1.10 9.02 -2.91
CA MET A 168 0.06 9.09 -3.93
C MET A 168 -0.94 10.21 -3.61
N LYS A 169 -1.43 10.27 -2.37
CA LYS A 169 -2.35 11.34 -1.93
C LYS A 169 -1.69 12.72 -2.06
N LYS A 170 -0.44 12.89 -1.63
CA LYS A 170 0.31 14.14 -1.79
C LYS A 170 0.38 14.60 -3.24
N ASN A 171 0.74 13.69 -4.15
CA ASN A 171 0.81 13.99 -5.57
C ASN A 171 -0.56 14.46 -6.11
N GLU A 172 -1.66 13.88 -5.64
CA GLU A 172 -3.02 14.29 -6.02
C GLU A 172 -3.35 15.71 -5.50
N TYR A 173 -3.14 15.99 -4.20
CA TYR A 173 -3.38 17.32 -3.63
C TYR A 173 -2.56 18.42 -4.31
N GLU A 174 -1.31 18.12 -4.67
CA GLU A 174 -0.42 19.07 -5.35
C GLU A 174 -0.59 19.08 -6.89
N GLN A 175 -1.56 18.32 -7.42
CA GLN A 175 -1.80 18.18 -8.87
C GLN A 175 -0.55 17.77 -9.67
N ARG A 176 0.29 16.92 -9.07
CA ARG A 176 1.53 16.40 -9.66
C ARG A 176 1.24 15.10 -10.41
N PHE A 177 1.11 15.22 -11.72
CA PHE A 177 0.97 14.05 -12.60
C PHE A 177 2.28 13.25 -12.66
N ARG A 178 2.29 12.09 -12.01
CA ARG A 178 3.41 11.15 -11.97
C ARG A 178 2.91 9.75 -12.29
N ASN A 179 3.58 9.05 -13.19
CA ASN A 179 3.32 7.63 -13.38
C ASN A 179 4.08 6.85 -12.31
N SER A 180 3.37 6.05 -11.52
CA SER A 180 3.96 5.36 -10.37
C SER A 180 3.89 3.84 -10.52
N PHE A 181 5.02 3.18 -10.32
CA PHE A 181 5.24 1.75 -10.53
C PHE A 181 6.09 1.15 -9.39
N PHE A 182 6.28 -0.17 -9.37
CA PHE A 182 7.44 -0.79 -8.71
C PHE A 182 8.45 -1.20 -9.80
N TRP A 183 9.70 -1.50 -9.45
CA TRP A 183 10.64 -2.09 -10.41
C TRP A 183 11.25 -3.37 -9.86
N ARG A 184 11.34 -4.40 -10.71
CA ARG A 184 11.89 -5.70 -10.32
C ARG A 184 12.50 -6.42 -11.51
N THR A 185 13.56 -7.17 -11.23
CA THR A 185 14.29 -8.01 -12.19
C THR A 185 14.06 -9.50 -11.93
N TYR A 186 14.31 -10.35 -12.92
CA TYR A 186 14.18 -11.81 -12.75
C TYR A 186 15.16 -12.39 -11.70
N ASP A 187 16.30 -11.73 -11.46
CA ASP A 187 17.23 -12.06 -10.36
C ASP A 187 16.85 -11.39 -9.03
N ARG A 188 15.60 -10.94 -8.91
CA ARG A 188 14.94 -10.45 -7.68
C ARG A 188 15.52 -9.17 -7.07
N LYS A 189 16.27 -8.36 -7.84
CA LYS A 189 16.56 -6.98 -7.42
C LYS A 189 15.31 -6.15 -7.60
N GLU A 190 15.03 -5.27 -6.65
CA GLU A 190 13.81 -4.48 -6.62
C GLU A 190 14.06 -3.01 -6.22
N ILE A 191 13.08 -2.18 -6.55
CA ILE A 191 12.88 -0.82 -6.05
C ILE A 191 11.38 -0.70 -5.78
N ASP A 192 11.03 -0.34 -4.54
CA ASP A 192 9.65 -0.40 -4.04
C ASP A 192 8.71 0.55 -4.78
N LEU A 193 9.18 1.77 -5.07
CA LEU A 193 8.45 2.76 -5.85
C LEU A 193 9.34 3.41 -6.92
N VAL A 194 8.82 3.50 -8.14
CA VAL A 194 9.39 4.27 -9.24
C VAL A 194 8.36 5.28 -9.69
N GLU A 195 8.72 6.56 -9.67
CA GLU A 195 7.93 7.63 -10.29
C GLU A 195 8.58 8.08 -11.60
N GLU A 196 7.79 8.20 -12.66
CA GLU A 196 8.20 8.80 -13.93
C GLU A 196 7.48 10.12 -14.14
N HIS A 197 8.26 11.20 -14.33
CA HIS A 197 7.75 12.51 -14.73
C HIS A 197 8.84 13.34 -15.39
N GLY A 198 8.46 14.22 -16.34
CA GLY A 198 9.42 15.06 -17.07
C GLY A 198 10.49 14.26 -17.82
N GLY A 199 10.16 13.04 -18.28
CA GLY A 199 11.08 12.13 -18.97
C GLY A 199 12.15 11.50 -18.08
N LYS A 200 12.09 11.70 -16.76
CA LYS A 200 13.06 11.18 -15.78
C LYS A 200 12.43 10.15 -14.87
N LEU A 201 13.26 9.22 -14.38
CA LEU A 201 12.87 8.17 -13.45
C LEU A 201 13.45 8.45 -12.07
N PHE A 202 12.61 8.30 -11.05
CA PHE A 202 12.95 8.49 -9.66
C PHE A 202 12.63 7.21 -8.90
N GLY A 203 13.67 6.49 -8.47
CA GLY A 203 13.54 5.28 -7.68
C GLY A 203 13.57 5.57 -6.18
N TYR A 204 12.70 4.90 -5.43
CA TYR A 204 12.61 5.00 -3.99
C TYR A 204 12.59 3.61 -3.36
N GLU A 205 13.54 3.38 -2.47
CA GLU A 205 13.59 2.21 -1.61
C GLU A 205 13.00 2.56 -0.25
N ILE A 206 12.08 1.75 0.26
CA ILE A 206 11.39 2.04 1.51
C ILE A 206 11.91 1.10 2.60
N LYS A 207 12.40 1.69 3.70
CA LYS A 207 12.91 0.94 4.86
C LYS A 207 12.46 1.60 6.15
N TRP A 208 11.94 0.80 7.08
CA TRP A 208 11.52 1.31 8.40
C TRP A 208 12.68 1.95 9.17
N GLN A 209 13.85 1.32 9.14
CA GLN A 209 15.07 1.86 9.75
C GLN A 209 16.06 2.29 8.67
N LEU A 210 16.90 3.27 9.00
CA LEU A 210 17.98 3.71 8.13
C LEU A 210 18.92 2.53 7.86
N ARG A 211 18.98 2.10 6.59
CA ARG A 211 19.91 1.10 6.11
C ARG A 211 20.63 1.65 4.89
N LYS A 212 21.96 1.57 4.88
CA LYS A 212 22.77 1.98 3.72
C LYS A 212 22.50 1.04 2.55
N THR A 213 21.51 1.39 1.73
CA THR A 213 21.17 0.69 0.49
C THR A 213 21.67 1.49 -0.69
N ARG A 214 22.35 0.83 -1.63
CA ARG A 214 22.78 1.44 -2.89
C ARG A 214 21.80 1.06 -3.98
N ALA A 215 21.59 1.94 -4.95
CA ALA A 215 20.77 1.62 -6.11
C ALA A 215 21.29 0.34 -6.80
N PRO A 216 20.40 -0.58 -7.21
CA PRO A 216 20.77 -1.76 -7.97
C PRO A 216 21.63 -1.40 -9.20
N ARG A 217 22.66 -2.20 -9.49
CA ARG A 217 23.54 -1.94 -10.64
C ARG A 217 22.76 -1.96 -11.95
N ASP A 218 21.82 -2.88 -12.08
CA ASP A 218 20.95 -3.04 -13.25
C ASP A 218 20.06 -1.80 -13.46
N TRP A 219 19.55 -1.20 -12.38
CA TRP A 219 18.83 0.08 -12.45
C TRP A 219 19.70 1.19 -13.03
N LYS A 220 20.91 1.37 -12.49
CA LYS A 220 21.84 2.42 -12.97
C LYS A 220 22.25 2.23 -14.42
N ASN A 221 22.47 0.99 -14.83
CA ASN A 221 22.90 0.65 -16.18
C ASN A 221 21.76 0.78 -17.19
N ALA A 222 20.55 0.35 -16.83
CA ALA A 222 19.39 0.41 -17.72
C ALA A 222 18.82 1.84 -17.83
N TYR A 223 18.95 2.64 -16.77
CA TYR A 223 18.39 3.99 -16.70
C TYR A 223 19.45 5.03 -16.30
N PRO A 224 20.38 5.39 -17.21
CA PRO A 224 21.33 6.46 -16.97
C PRO A 224 20.61 7.77 -16.64
N GLY A 225 20.98 8.39 -15.52
CA GLY A 225 20.35 9.62 -15.03
C GLY A 225 19.12 9.43 -14.14
N ALA A 226 18.66 8.19 -13.93
CA ALA A 226 17.65 7.91 -12.92
C ALA A 226 18.21 8.13 -11.50
N THR A 227 17.38 8.65 -10.61
CA THR A 227 17.74 8.83 -9.21
C THR A 227 17.39 7.59 -8.38
N PHE A 228 17.96 7.51 -7.18
CA PHE A 228 17.64 6.50 -6.19
C PHE A 228 17.78 7.09 -4.79
N LEU A 229 16.72 6.99 -3.99
CA LEU A 229 16.69 7.49 -2.62
C LEU A 229 16.12 6.43 -1.67
N VAL A 230 16.67 6.33 -0.47
CA VAL A 230 16.11 5.48 0.59
C VAL A 230 15.21 6.35 1.47
N ILE A 231 13.95 5.98 1.61
CA ILE A 231 12.98 6.63 2.50
C ILE A 231 12.88 5.82 3.80
N HIS A 232 13.08 6.50 4.92
CA HIS A 232 13.09 5.96 6.28
C HIS A 232 12.48 6.94 7.28
N ARG A 233 12.34 6.52 8.54
CA ARG A 233 11.68 7.28 9.60
C ARG A 233 12.17 8.71 9.84
N GLU A 234 13.39 9.04 9.42
CA GLU A 234 13.96 10.38 9.67
C GLU A 234 13.73 11.34 8.50
N ASN A 235 13.46 10.84 7.28
CA ASN A 235 13.27 11.68 6.08
C ASN A 235 11.88 11.54 5.43
N TYR A 236 11.02 10.65 5.94
CA TYR A 236 9.75 10.34 5.30
C TYR A 236 8.78 11.53 5.20
N ARG A 237 8.87 12.50 6.12
CA ARG A 237 7.93 13.63 6.15
C ARG A 237 8.06 14.49 4.90
N GLU A 238 9.28 14.80 4.46
CA GLU A 238 9.52 15.53 3.20
C GLU A 238 9.01 14.75 1.98
N PHE A 239 9.00 13.42 2.08
CA PHE A 239 8.53 12.54 1.02
C PHE A 239 7.00 12.58 0.89
N ILE A 240 6.24 12.67 1.99
CA ILE A 240 4.76 12.53 2.01
C ILE A 240 3.96 13.79 2.40
N ILE A 241 4.62 14.87 2.84
CA ILE A 241 4.01 16.18 3.14
C ILE A 241 4.51 17.21 2.13
#